data_AF-A0AAD9ZM02-F1
#
_entry.id   AF-A0AAD9ZM02-F1
#
_cell.length_a   1.000
_cell.length_b   1.000
_cell.length_c   1.000
_cell.angle_alpha   90.00
_cell.angle_beta   90.00
_cell.angle_gamma   90.00
#
_symmetry.space_group_name_H-M   'P 1'
#
loop_
_entity.id
_entity.type
_entity.pdbx_description
1 polymer ?
#
loop_
_entity_poly.entity_id
_entity_poly.type
_entity_poly.pdbx_seq_one_letter_code
_entity_poly.pdbx_strand_id
1 'polypeptide(L)'
;MFAFADSMALKAAIELRIPDILHSHDAPVTLTQLASEIDSSSPEISYLARVMILLVRKGVFSEHQPSDGGEPLYGATQVSNWVLQDADLTLAPMLLMENDPVQEDPWHYIANCVKEGGVPFEKVHGEDFWYLIPKKPKFEKLFYAAMACTSKVVMRAVVSE
;
A
#
# COMPACT_ATOMS: atom_id res chain seq x y z
N MET A 1 16.64 -5.77 -7.76
CA MET A 1 16.19 -7.17 -7.71
C MET A 1 14.88 -7.31 -6.93
N PHE A 2 14.76 -6.80 -5.70
CA PHE A 2 13.58 -7.00 -4.84
C PHE A 2 12.55 -5.85 -4.83
N ALA A 3 12.38 -5.11 -5.92
CA ALA A 3 11.46 -3.95 -5.94
C ALA A 3 9.99 -4.34 -5.66
N PHE A 4 9.58 -5.56 -6.06
CA PHE A 4 8.24 -6.08 -5.73
C PHE A 4 8.02 -6.19 -4.21
N ALA A 5 9.06 -6.50 -3.44
CA ALA A 5 8.96 -6.62 -1.99
C ALA A 5 8.70 -5.27 -1.32
N ASP A 6 9.21 -4.18 -1.91
CA ASP A 6 8.92 -2.82 -1.43
C ASP A 6 7.43 -2.50 -1.58
N SER A 7 6.85 -2.83 -2.76
CA SER A 7 5.42 -2.65 -3.04
C SER A 7 4.55 -3.48 -2.10
N MET A 8 4.91 -4.76 -1.89
CA MET A 8 4.17 -5.66 -1.01
C MET A 8 4.27 -5.25 0.47
N ALA A 9 5.42 -4.74 0.91
CA ALA A 9 5.56 -4.21 2.26
C ALA A 9 4.71 -2.96 2.46
N LEU A 10 4.65 -2.07 1.46
CA LEU A 10 3.80 -0.88 1.52
C LEU A 10 2.31 -1.25 1.53
N LYS A 11 1.90 -2.22 0.70
CA LYS A 11 0.55 -2.80 0.74
C LYS A 11 0.23 -3.31 2.15
N ALA A 12 1.10 -4.14 2.72
CA ALA A 12 0.91 -4.69 4.06
C ALA A 12 0.78 -3.59 5.12
N ALA A 13 1.59 -2.53 5.05
CA ALA A 13 1.47 -1.41 5.97
C ALA A 13 0.15 -0.65 5.85
N ILE A 14 -0.36 -0.48 4.62
CA ILE A 14 -1.67 0.13 4.38
C ILE A 14 -2.78 -0.77 4.92
N GLU A 15 -2.74 -2.08 4.64
CA GLU A 15 -3.74 -3.05 5.15
C GLU A 15 -3.77 -3.09 6.68
N LEU A 16 -2.61 -2.97 7.32
CA LEU A 16 -2.45 -2.89 8.78
C LEU A 16 -2.71 -1.49 9.36
N ARG A 17 -3.12 -0.51 8.54
CA ARG A 17 -3.42 0.86 8.97
C ARG A 17 -2.23 1.58 9.65
N ILE A 18 -1.00 1.14 9.39
CA ILE A 18 0.22 1.71 10.01
C ILE A 18 0.37 3.21 9.72
N PRO A 19 0.19 3.70 8.47
CA PRO A 19 0.25 5.13 8.20
C PRO A 19 -0.76 5.93 9.05
N ASP A 20 -2.00 5.44 9.14
CA ASP A 20 -3.08 6.08 9.90
C ASP A 20 -2.78 6.09 11.41
N ILE A 21 -2.28 4.97 11.95
CA ILE A 21 -1.86 4.88 13.36
C ILE A 21 -0.73 5.87 13.64
N LEU A 22 0.36 5.85 12.86
CA LEU A 22 1.47 6.77 13.10
C LEU A 22 1.10 8.25 12.92
N HIS A 23 0.09 8.54 12.09
CA HIS A 23 -0.40 9.91 11.88
C HIS A 23 -1.34 10.39 13.01
N SER A 24 -2.01 9.49 13.73
CA SER A 24 -2.89 9.85 14.83
C SER A 24 -2.14 10.24 16.11
N HIS A 25 -0.86 9.88 16.20
CA HIS A 25 0.01 10.25 17.33
C HIS A 25 0.75 11.56 17.09
N ASP A 26 0.80 12.40 18.13
CA ASP A 26 1.57 13.66 18.12
C ASP A 26 3.10 13.44 18.19
N ALA A 27 3.54 12.22 18.51
CA ALA A 27 4.95 11.86 18.69
C ALA A 27 5.26 10.46 18.15
N PRO A 28 6.52 10.16 17.78
CA PRO A 28 6.95 8.81 17.42
C PRO A 28 6.68 7.77 18.51
N VAL A 29 6.28 6.57 18.12
CA VAL A 29 5.85 5.48 19.02
C VAL A 29 6.74 4.26 18.93
N THR A 30 6.77 3.42 19.96
CA THR A 30 7.51 2.15 19.91
C THR A 30 6.81 1.15 18.99
N LEU A 31 7.55 0.10 18.59
CA LEU A 31 6.97 -1.01 17.82
C LEU A 31 5.84 -1.71 18.59
N THR A 32 5.98 -1.81 19.91
CA THR A 32 4.99 -2.44 20.80
C THR A 32 3.70 -1.62 20.87
N GLN A 33 3.81 -0.29 20.94
CA GLN A 33 2.66 0.60 20.89
C GLN A 33 1.96 0.49 19.54
N LEU A 34 2.71 0.58 18.43
CA LEU A 34 2.18 0.40 17.09
C LEU A 34 1.44 -0.94 16.94
N ALA A 35 2.02 -2.04 17.43
CA ALA A 35 1.39 -3.36 17.38
C ALA A 35 0.07 -3.41 18.16
N SER A 36 -0.01 -2.73 19.31
CA SER A 36 -1.20 -2.74 20.17
C SER A 36 -2.44 -2.05 19.56
N GLU A 37 -2.23 -1.22 18.53
CA GLU A 37 -3.28 -0.48 17.83
C GLU A 37 -3.70 -1.14 16.51
N ILE A 38 -2.99 -2.18 16.07
CA ILE A 38 -3.41 -3.01 14.95
C ILE A 38 -4.65 -3.79 15.37
N ASP A 39 -5.66 -3.85 14.50
CA ASP A 39 -6.89 -4.65 14.70
C ASP A 39 -6.59 -6.17 14.66
N SER A 40 -6.00 -6.67 15.74
CA SER A 40 -5.59 -8.06 15.92
C SER A 40 -5.51 -8.41 17.40
N SER A 41 -5.96 -9.60 17.78
CA SER A 41 -5.88 -10.09 19.16
C SER A 41 -4.47 -10.51 19.57
N SER A 42 -3.58 -10.78 18.62
CA SER A 42 -2.21 -11.25 18.87
C SER A 42 -1.29 -10.93 17.67
N PRO A 43 -0.91 -9.65 17.48
CA PRO A 43 -0.03 -9.25 16.39
C PRO A 43 1.36 -9.89 16.54
N GLU A 44 1.88 -10.46 15.45
CA GLU A 44 3.24 -11.01 15.42
C GLU A 44 4.27 -9.91 15.20
N ILE A 45 4.80 -9.38 16.31
CA ILE A 45 5.70 -8.22 16.36
C ILE A 45 6.95 -8.43 15.49
N SER A 46 7.45 -9.66 15.37
CA SER A 46 8.64 -9.93 14.55
C SER A 46 8.43 -9.68 13.05
N TYR A 47 7.23 -9.92 12.51
CA TYR A 47 6.90 -9.56 11.14
C TYR A 47 6.70 -8.06 10.99
N LEU A 48 6.02 -7.41 11.94
CA LEU A 48 5.85 -5.97 11.96
C LEU A 48 7.21 -5.25 11.93
N ALA A 49 8.16 -5.70 12.76
CA ALA A 49 9.53 -5.18 12.78
C ALA A 49 10.18 -5.21 11.39
N ARG A 50 10.03 -6.33 10.67
CA ARG A 50 10.66 -6.51 9.34
C ARG A 50 10.02 -5.61 8.28
N VAL A 51 8.70 -5.42 8.33
CA VAL A 51 7.99 -4.46 7.47
C VAL A 51 8.45 -3.04 7.76
N MET A 52 8.49 -2.65 9.04
CA MET A 52 8.93 -1.32 9.46
C MET A 52 10.37 -1.03 9.06
N ILE A 53 11.31 -1.96 9.29
CA ILE A 53 12.71 -1.81 8.87
C ILE A 53 12.82 -1.54 7.36
N LEU A 54 12.06 -2.26 6.54
CA LEU A 54 12.10 -2.07 5.10
C LEU A 54 11.55 -0.69 4.70
N LEU A 55 10.40 -0.30 5.26
CA LEU A 55 9.75 0.96 4.92
C LEU A 55 10.48 2.19 5.48
N VAL A 56 11.17 2.06 6.61
CA VAL A 56 12.11 3.06 7.13
C VAL A 56 13.28 3.25 6.19
N ARG A 57 13.90 2.16 5.72
CA ARG A 57 14.99 2.22 4.72
C ARG A 57 14.56 2.85 3.40
N LYS A 58 13.27 2.81 3.08
CA LYS A 58 12.66 3.45 1.90
C LYS A 58 12.21 4.89 2.15
N GLY A 59 12.36 5.39 3.39
CA GLY A 59 11.93 6.74 3.78
C GLY A 59 10.42 6.92 3.89
N VAL A 60 9.64 5.83 3.85
CA VAL A 60 8.19 5.89 4.06
C VAL A 60 7.87 6.23 5.51
N PHE A 61 8.63 5.65 6.44
CA PHE A 61 8.58 5.95 7.86
C PHE A 61 9.95 6.42 8.36
N SER A 62 9.99 7.06 9.53
CA SER A 62 11.23 7.40 10.23
C SER A 62 11.44 6.48 11.42
N GLU A 63 12.71 6.23 11.77
CA GLU A 63 13.12 5.55 13.00
C GLU A 63 14.11 6.44 13.74
N HIS A 64 13.91 6.58 15.05
CA HIS A 64 14.79 7.34 15.93
C HIS A 64 15.18 6.47 17.12
N GLN A 65 16.48 6.37 17.37
CA GLN A 65 17.00 5.70 18.56
C GLN A 65 17.01 6.69 19.74
N PRO A 66 16.30 6.41 20.84
CA PRO A 66 16.33 7.25 22.04
C PRO A 66 17.73 7.35 22.65
N SER A 67 18.06 8.51 23.22
CA SER A 67 19.37 8.78 23.84
C SER A 67 19.62 7.97 25.11
N ASP A 68 18.56 7.52 25.77
CA ASP A 68 18.58 6.69 26.98
C ASP A 68 18.76 5.19 26.68
N GLY A 69 18.90 4.81 25.40
CA GLY A 69 19.04 3.41 24.98
C GLY A 69 17.72 2.63 24.98
N GLY A 70 16.57 3.30 25.05
CA GLY A 70 15.25 2.69 24.95
C GLY A 70 14.93 2.04 23.60
N GLU A 71 13.72 1.52 23.45
CA GLU A 71 13.24 0.94 22.18
C GLU A 71 13.24 1.97 21.04
N PRO A 72 13.56 1.58 19.80
CA PRO A 72 13.43 2.46 18.64
C PRO A 72 12.02 3.03 18.50
N LEU A 73 11.94 4.32 18.17
CA LEU A 73 10.68 5.03 17.96
C LEU A 73 10.43 5.26 16.47
N TYR A 74 9.23 4.93 16.02
CA TYR A 74 8.78 5.04 14.65
C TYR A 74 7.83 6.22 14.47
N GLY A 75 7.99 6.95 13.37
CA GLY A 75 7.17 8.12 13.06
C GLY A 75 6.77 8.20 11.60
N ALA A 76 5.70 8.93 11.33
CA ALA A 76 5.27 9.28 9.98
C ALA A 76 6.27 10.21 9.28
N THR A 77 6.32 10.13 7.95
CA THR A 77 7.04 11.10 7.10
C THR A 77 6.07 11.80 6.14
N GLN A 78 6.57 12.76 5.36
CA GLN A 78 5.77 13.36 4.29
C GLN A 78 5.33 12.33 3.24
N VAL A 79 6.06 11.22 3.07
CA VAL A 79 5.71 10.15 2.11
C VAL A 79 4.52 9.34 2.63
N SER A 80 4.51 8.96 3.93
CA SER A 80 3.39 8.20 4.49
C SER A 80 2.06 8.96 4.46
N ASN A 81 2.08 10.30 4.41
CA ASN A 81 0.86 11.11 4.30
C ASN A 81 0.08 10.85 3.00
N TRP A 82 0.75 10.42 1.93
CA TRP A 82 0.08 10.10 0.66
C TRP A 82 -0.70 8.79 0.69
N VAL A 83 -0.57 7.98 1.75
CA VAL A 83 -1.19 6.66 1.86
C VAL A 83 -2.03 6.51 3.12
N LEU A 84 -2.41 7.62 3.75
CA LEU A 84 -3.44 7.65 4.80
C LEU A 84 -4.78 7.26 4.18
N GLN A 85 -5.46 6.27 4.75
CA GLN A 85 -6.72 5.80 4.20
C GLN A 85 -7.87 6.79 4.47
N ASP A 86 -7.80 7.53 5.57
CA ASP A 86 -8.87 8.45 5.98
C ASP A 86 -8.68 9.89 5.43
N ALA A 87 -7.58 10.13 4.70
CA ALA A 87 -7.31 11.43 4.10
C ALA A 87 -8.09 11.65 2.79
N ASP A 88 -8.53 12.89 2.54
CA ASP A 88 -9.22 13.24 1.29
C ASP A 88 -8.31 13.11 0.05
N LEU A 89 -7.03 13.46 0.21
CA LEU A 89 -5.98 13.21 -0.79
C LEU A 89 -5.17 11.98 -0.38
N THR A 90 -5.40 10.88 -1.05
CA THR A 90 -4.72 9.62 -0.79
C THR A 90 -4.49 8.83 -2.07
N LEU A 91 -3.44 8.02 -2.07
CA LEU A 91 -3.10 7.03 -3.09
C LEU A 91 -3.26 5.60 -2.56
N ALA A 92 -3.72 5.42 -1.32
CA ALA A 92 -3.88 4.09 -0.73
C ALA A 92 -4.78 3.16 -1.57
N PRO A 93 -5.96 3.60 -2.09
CA PRO A 93 -6.78 2.73 -2.94
C PRO A 93 -6.07 2.30 -4.23
N MET A 94 -5.29 3.20 -4.85
CA MET A 94 -4.51 2.89 -6.06
C MET A 94 -3.43 1.83 -5.78
N LEU A 95 -2.68 1.99 -4.68
CA LEU A 95 -1.67 1.02 -4.27
C LEU A 95 -2.28 -0.35 -3.96
N LEU A 96 -3.43 -0.38 -3.27
CA LEU A 96 -4.15 -1.62 -2.99
C LEU A 96 -4.66 -2.29 -4.28
N MET A 97 -5.17 -1.51 -5.24
CA MET A 97 -5.64 -2.02 -6.53
C MET A 97 -4.50 -2.61 -7.36
N GLU A 98 -3.37 -1.92 -7.49
CA GLU A 98 -2.22 -2.38 -8.29
C GLU A 98 -1.55 -3.65 -7.72
N ASN A 99 -1.74 -3.91 -6.43
CA ASN A 99 -1.25 -5.12 -5.77
C ASN A 99 -2.39 -6.11 -5.44
N ASP A 100 -3.58 -5.96 -6.03
CA ASP A 100 -4.63 -6.99 -5.98
C ASP A 100 -4.32 -8.09 -7.00
N PRO A 101 -4.51 -9.39 -6.70
CA PRO A 101 -4.22 -10.47 -7.64
C PRO A 101 -4.86 -10.30 -9.01
N VAL A 102 -6.05 -9.69 -9.11
CA VAL A 102 -6.70 -9.42 -10.40
C VAL A 102 -5.81 -8.57 -11.30
N GLN A 103 -5.10 -7.60 -10.71
CA GLN A 103 -4.20 -6.68 -11.40
C GLN A 103 -2.75 -7.21 -11.46
N GLU A 104 -2.31 -7.97 -10.45
CA GLU A 104 -0.96 -8.51 -10.33
C GLU A 104 -0.71 -9.74 -11.23
N ASP A 105 -1.64 -10.69 -11.27
CA ASP A 105 -1.47 -11.96 -11.99
C ASP A 105 -1.11 -11.80 -13.49
N PRO A 106 -1.70 -10.83 -14.24
CA PRO A 106 -1.33 -10.56 -15.63
C PRO A 106 0.15 -10.25 -15.87
N TRP A 107 0.87 -9.68 -14.89
CA TRP A 107 2.29 -9.35 -15.03
C TRP A 107 3.15 -10.61 -15.21
N HIS A 108 2.72 -11.75 -14.66
CA HIS A 108 3.40 -13.03 -14.82
C HIS A 108 3.27 -13.62 -16.23
N TYR A 109 2.32 -13.14 -17.05
CA TYR A 109 2.04 -13.64 -18.40
C TYR A 109 2.68 -12.83 -19.53
N ILE A 110 3.44 -11.78 -19.21
CA ILE A 110 4.09 -10.92 -20.22
C ILE A 110 5.00 -11.73 -21.14
N ALA A 111 5.80 -12.65 -20.60
CA ALA A 111 6.71 -13.48 -21.39
C ALA A 111 5.95 -14.37 -22.40
N ASN A 112 4.78 -14.87 -22.03
CA ASN A 112 3.92 -15.66 -22.93
C ASN A 112 3.33 -14.77 -24.03
N CYS A 113 2.90 -13.56 -23.69
CA CYS A 113 2.36 -12.62 -24.67
C CYS A 113 3.41 -12.16 -25.68
N VAL A 114 4.69 -12.05 -25.28
CA VAL A 114 5.80 -11.79 -26.23
C VAL A 114 5.94 -12.93 -27.25
N LYS A 115 5.71 -14.18 -26.84
CA LYS A 115 5.87 -15.36 -27.71
C LYS A 115 4.66 -15.59 -28.61
N GLU A 116 3.46 -15.39 -28.10
CA GLU A 116 2.22 -15.87 -28.70
C GLU A 116 1.28 -14.73 -29.14
N GLY A 117 1.59 -13.48 -28.78
CA GLY A 117 0.66 -12.36 -28.88
C GLY A 117 -0.49 -12.46 -27.87
N GLY A 118 -1.42 -11.50 -27.94
CA GLY A 118 -2.56 -11.38 -27.03
C GLY A 118 -2.34 -10.44 -25.85
N VAL A 119 -3.39 -10.22 -25.07
CA VAL A 119 -3.39 -9.34 -23.90
C VAL A 119 -3.15 -10.18 -22.63
N PRO A 120 -2.16 -9.83 -21.77
CA PRO A 120 -1.88 -10.62 -20.57
C PRO A 120 -3.09 -10.83 -19.66
N PHE A 121 -3.92 -9.79 -19.48
CA PHE A 121 -5.12 -9.85 -18.66
C PHE A 121 -6.11 -10.90 -19.18
N GLU A 122 -6.44 -10.86 -20.48
CA GLU A 122 -7.34 -11.82 -21.12
C GLU A 122 -6.80 -13.25 -21.05
N LYS A 123 -5.48 -13.44 -21.19
CA LYS A 123 -4.87 -14.77 -21.10
C LYS A 123 -4.96 -15.37 -19.69
N VAL A 124 -4.85 -14.55 -18.65
CA VAL A 124 -4.94 -15.00 -17.25
C VAL A 124 -6.39 -15.24 -16.83
N HIS A 125 -7.27 -14.28 -17.13
CA HIS A 125 -8.64 -14.28 -16.60
C HIS A 125 -9.67 -14.87 -17.57
N GLY A 126 -9.28 -15.15 -18.82
CA GLY A 126 -10.15 -15.71 -19.86
C GLY A 126 -11.17 -14.73 -20.43
N GLU A 127 -11.13 -13.47 -20.03
CA GLU A 127 -12.07 -12.43 -20.40
C GLU A 127 -11.39 -11.06 -20.38
N ASP A 128 -11.89 -10.12 -21.19
CA ASP A 128 -11.45 -8.72 -21.17
C ASP A 128 -11.72 -8.05 -19.82
N PHE A 129 -10.84 -7.08 -19.50
CA PHE A 129 -10.84 -6.32 -18.26
C PHE A 129 -12.21 -5.72 -17.91
N TRP A 130 -12.85 -5.07 -18.87
CA TRP A 130 -14.10 -4.34 -18.63
C TRP A 130 -15.30 -5.27 -18.45
N TYR A 131 -15.25 -6.47 -19.01
CA TYR A 131 -16.28 -7.49 -18.79
C TYR A 131 -16.07 -8.27 -17.48
N LEU A 132 -14.82 -8.41 -17.02
CA LEU A 132 -14.50 -9.11 -15.78
C LEU A 132 -14.81 -8.28 -14.53
N ILE A 133 -14.52 -6.97 -14.54
CA ILE A 133 -14.66 -6.11 -13.35
C ILE A 133 -16.05 -6.24 -12.69
N PRO A 134 -17.18 -6.09 -13.41
CA PRO A 134 -18.51 -6.19 -12.80
C PRO A 134 -18.83 -7.57 -12.19
N LYS A 135 -18.07 -8.60 -12.56
CA LYS A 135 -18.19 -9.97 -12.01
C LYS A 135 -17.38 -10.17 -10.73
N LYS A 136 -16.56 -9.19 -10.34
CA LYS A 136 -15.73 -9.21 -9.14
C LYS A 136 -16.05 -8.00 -8.24
N PRO A 137 -17.17 -8.00 -7.49
CA PRO A 137 -17.66 -6.81 -6.78
C PRO A 137 -16.67 -6.16 -5.81
N LYS A 138 -15.81 -6.96 -5.16
CA LYS A 138 -14.75 -6.44 -4.28
C LYS A 138 -13.69 -5.66 -5.06
N PHE A 139 -13.22 -6.24 -6.17
CA PHE A 139 -12.24 -5.59 -7.04
C PHE A 139 -12.86 -4.40 -7.78
N GLU A 140 -14.11 -4.50 -8.22
CA GLU A 140 -14.85 -3.40 -8.82
C GLU A 140 -14.90 -2.17 -7.90
N LYS A 141 -15.29 -2.37 -6.64
CA LYS A 141 -15.30 -1.29 -5.65
C LYS A 141 -13.91 -0.68 -5.47
N LEU A 142 -12.88 -1.51 -5.40
CA LEU A 142 -11.49 -1.07 -5.25
C LEU A 142 -10.99 -0.30 -6.48
N PHE A 143 -11.30 -0.77 -7.68
CA PHE A 143 -10.98 -0.13 -8.95
C PHE A 143 -11.59 1.27 -9.04
N TYR A 144 -12.88 1.43 -8.74
CA TYR A 144 -13.50 2.74 -8.74
C TYR A 144 -12.92 3.68 -7.66
N ALA A 145 -12.59 3.14 -6.48
CA ALA A 145 -11.92 3.93 -5.44
C ALA A 145 -10.52 4.40 -5.88
N ALA A 146 -9.75 3.54 -6.55
CA ALA A 146 -8.44 3.87 -7.11
C ALA A 146 -8.51 4.95 -8.20
N MET A 147 -9.46 4.82 -9.13
CA MET A 147 -9.67 5.83 -10.18
C MET A 147 -10.08 7.18 -9.58
N ALA A 148 -10.98 7.16 -8.57
CA ALA A 148 -11.41 8.36 -7.88
C ALA A 148 -10.27 9.04 -7.11
N CYS A 149 -9.46 8.29 -6.36
CA CYS A 149 -8.39 8.87 -5.55
C CYS A 149 -7.30 9.52 -6.40
N THR A 150 -6.87 8.86 -7.49
CA THR A 150 -5.88 9.42 -8.42
C THR A 150 -6.43 10.66 -9.13
N SER A 151 -7.70 10.63 -9.57
CA SER A 151 -8.34 11.77 -10.21
C SER A 151 -8.40 13.00 -9.29
N LYS A 152 -8.73 12.82 -8.01
CA LYS A 152 -8.73 13.93 -7.02
C LYS A 152 -7.36 14.56 -6.87
N VAL A 153 -6.30 13.75 -6.74
CA VAL A 153 -4.93 14.24 -6.60
C VAL A 153 -4.51 15.06 -7.82
N VAL A 154 -4.73 14.54 -9.02
CA VAL A 154 -4.39 15.22 -10.28
C VAL A 154 -5.19 16.51 -10.43
N MET A 155 -6.51 16.47 -10.23
CA MET A 155 -7.37 17.66 -10.36
C MET A 155 -6.97 18.76 -9.38
N ARG A 156 -6.58 18.42 -8.15
CA ARG A 156 -6.11 19.41 -7.19
C ARG A 156 -4.80 20.05 -7.62
N ALA A 157 -3.89 19.30 -8.22
CA ALA A 157 -2.66 19.87 -8.78
C ALA A 157 -2.97 20.84 -9.92
N VAL A 158 -3.83 20.46 -10.88
CA VAL A 158 -4.22 21.29 -12.03
C VAL A 158 -4.90 22.59 -11.61
N VAL A 159 -5.78 22.56 -10.60
CA VAL A 159 -6.49 23.76 -10.12
C VAL A 159 -5.59 24.68 -9.27
N SER A 160 -4.46 24.17 -8.79
CA SER A 160 -3.50 24.93 -7.99
C SER A 160 -2.38 25.57 -8.83
N GLU A 161 -2.37 25.33 -10.15
CA GLU A 161 -1.54 26.05 -11.13
C GLU A 161 -2.21 27.36 -11.59
#